data_AF-A0A0S8BZL1-F1
#
_entry.id   AF-A0A0S8BZL1-F1
#
_cell.length_a   1.000
_cell.length_b   1.000
_cell.length_c   1.000
_cell.angle_alpha   90.00
_cell.angle_beta   90.00
_cell.angle_gamma   90.00
#
_symmetry.space_group_name_H-M   'P 1'
#
loop_
_entity.id
_entity.type
_entity.pdbx_description
1 polymer ?
#
loop_
_entity_poly.entity_id
_entity_poly.type
_entity_poly.pdbx_seq_one_letter_code
_entity_poly.pdbx_strand_id
1 'polypeptide(L)'
;MSFKPELLLTDILIWMLVAIALVFAFYVRRHEHLRAPWRKVARSASGMSAATLLVFFVAVGLADSLHFRTELSSDDGETVYSVEVLSVLDALASPLRTREEKTYSAPLATHLFTKETIELSGGKTIRDFPRLLYGGAHLEDPENEWGPDVMRRALAGMSAGGAAWLAFVLLLCGLLARRARTSMRATCAAIWRGQTEVPWREVLATLAIVLLAIGAVLSLSGGYHVFGTDKVGQDVFYLALKSIRTGLVIGTLTTLVMLPFALLLGVMAGYFKGWVDDLIQYLYTTLS
;
A
#
# COMPACT_ATOMS: atom_id res chain seq x y z
N MET A 1 -22.68 -11.30 13.77
CA MET A 1 -22.21 -10.75 12.48
C MET A 1 -21.73 -11.91 11.64
N SER A 2 -22.60 -12.45 10.82
CA SER A 2 -22.22 -13.41 9.79
C SER A 2 -21.63 -12.64 8.61
N PHE A 3 -20.47 -13.08 8.11
CA PHE A 3 -19.86 -12.50 6.91
C PHE A 3 -20.02 -13.49 5.76
N LYS A 4 -20.59 -13.04 4.65
CA LYS A 4 -20.63 -13.84 3.42
C LYS A 4 -19.47 -13.39 2.52
N PRO A 5 -18.41 -14.20 2.33
CA PRO A 5 -17.34 -13.85 1.41
C PRO A 5 -17.88 -13.82 -0.02
N GLU A 6 -17.43 -12.86 -0.80
CA GLU A 6 -17.72 -12.74 -2.23
C GLU A 6 -16.40 -12.73 -2.99
N LEU A 7 -16.27 -13.60 -3.99
CA LEU A 7 -15.04 -13.76 -4.75
C LEU A 7 -15.22 -13.12 -6.13
N LEU A 8 -14.68 -11.92 -6.30
CA LEU A 8 -14.63 -11.28 -7.62
C LEU A 8 -13.56 -11.98 -8.48
N LEU A 9 -13.75 -12.00 -9.80
CA LEU A 9 -12.76 -12.59 -10.73
C LEU A 9 -11.37 -11.96 -10.58
N THR A 10 -11.30 -10.67 -10.27
CA THR A 10 -10.06 -9.94 -9.98
C THR A 10 -9.40 -10.38 -8.67
N ASP A 11 -10.17 -10.78 -7.66
CA ASP A 11 -9.62 -11.32 -6.40
C ASP A 11 -8.99 -12.68 -6.65
N ILE A 12 -9.71 -13.55 -7.36
CA ILE A 12 -9.24 -14.89 -7.75
C ILE A 12 -7.93 -14.77 -8.54
N LEU A 13 -7.83 -13.80 -9.47
CA LEU A 13 -6.61 -13.54 -10.23
C LEU A 13 -5.42 -13.16 -9.31
N ILE A 14 -5.60 -12.23 -8.38
CA ILE A 14 -4.54 -11.77 -7.47
C ILE A 14 -4.10 -12.91 -6.54
N TRP A 15 -5.05 -13.61 -5.92
CA TRP A 15 -4.76 -14.75 -5.04
C TRP A 15 -4.10 -15.90 -5.79
N MET A 16 -4.52 -16.18 -7.03
CA MET A 16 -3.87 -17.17 -7.91
C MET A 16 -2.44 -16.76 -8.25
N LEU A 17 -2.20 -15.49 -8.62
CA LEU A 17 -0.86 -14.99 -8.93
C LEU A 17 0.09 -15.14 -7.72
N VAL A 18 -0.38 -14.77 -6.52
CA VAL A 18 0.39 -14.93 -5.28
C VAL A 18 0.61 -16.42 -4.95
N ALA A 19 -0.40 -17.28 -5.14
CA ALA A 19 -0.24 -18.72 -4.95
C ALA A 19 0.79 -19.33 -5.92
N ILE A 20 0.75 -18.95 -7.21
CA ILE A 20 1.75 -19.35 -8.22
C ILE A 20 3.14 -18.87 -7.82
N ALA A 21 3.28 -17.61 -7.40
CA ALA A 21 4.56 -17.05 -6.94
C ALA A 21 5.12 -17.79 -5.70
N LEU A 22 4.26 -18.18 -4.75
CA LEU A 22 4.64 -18.97 -3.57
C LEU A 22 5.04 -20.40 -3.92
N VAL A 23 4.28 -21.08 -4.79
CA VAL A 23 4.61 -22.42 -5.31
C VAL A 23 5.93 -22.37 -6.08
N PHE A 24 6.12 -21.37 -6.94
CA PHE A 24 7.37 -21.16 -7.67
C PHE A 24 8.53 -20.89 -6.71
N ALA A 25 8.36 -20.03 -5.70
CA ALA A 25 9.39 -19.79 -4.69
C ALA A 25 9.74 -21.06 -3.90
N PHE A 26 8.77 -21.92 -3.59
CA PHE A 26 9.02 -23.21 -2.94
C PHE A 26 9.73 -24.22 -3.86
N TYR A 27 9.37 -24.23 -5.16
CA TYR A 27 10.01 -25.04 -6.18
C TYR A 27 11.47 -24.60 -6.43
N VAL A 28 11.73 -23.30 -6.61
CA VAL A 28 13.08 -22.72 -6.66
C VAL A 28 13.85 -23.05 -5.38
N ARG A 29 13.21 -23.07 -4.21
CA ARG A 29 13.82 -23.51 -2.94
C ARG A 29 14.12 -25.01 -2.86
N ARG A 30 13.94 -25.79 -3.93
CA ARG A 30 14.59 -27.09 -4.13
C ARG A 30 15.81 -26.86 -5.05
N HIS A 31 15.84 -27.50 -6.22
CA HIS A 31 16.54 -27.12 -7.46
C HIS A 31 17.58 -25.96 -7.39
N GLU A 32 18.80 -26.28 -6.95
CA GLU A 32 19.91 -25.32 -6.78
C GLU A 32 20.24 -24.47 -8.03
N HIS A 33 20.05 -25.03 -9.23
CA HIS A 33 20.26 -24.29 -10.49
C HIS A 33 19.33 -23.08 -10.64
N LEU A 34 18.09 -23.17 -10.14
CA LEU A 34 17.16 -22.04 -10.11
C LEU A 34 17.51 -21.05 -9.00
N ARG A 35 18.08 -21.50 -7.88
CA ARG A 35 18.46 -20.61 -6.76
C ARG A 35 19.60 -19.66 -7.12
N ALA A 36 20.50 -20.04 -8.03
CA ALA A 36 21.70 -19.24 -8.33
C ALA A 36 21.38 -17.82 -8.86
N PRO A 37 20.47 -17.61 -9.83
CA PRO A 37 19.95 -16.29 -10.18
C PRO A 37 19.32 -15.54 -9.00
N TRP A 38 18.43 -16.19 -8.24
CA TRP A 38 17.75 -15.55 -7.09
C TRP A 38 18.72 -15.16 -5.96
N ARG A 39 19.83 -15.87 -5.78
CA ARG A 39 20.89 -15.48 -4.84
C ARG A 39 21.61 -14.19 -5.25
N LYS A 40 21.69 -13.87 -6.55
CA LYS A 40 22.18 -12.56 -7.02
C LYS A 40 21.22 -11.44 -6.63
N VAL A 41 19.91 -11.64 -6.82
CA VAL A 41 18.88 -10.67 -6.41
C VAL A 41 18.89 -10.48 -4.89
N ALA A 42 18.95 -11.57 -4.12
CA ALA A 42 19.00 -11.53 -2.65
C ALA A 42 20.28 -10.90 -2.07
N ARG A 43 21.35 -10.77 -2.87
CA ARG A 43 22.59 -10.05 -2.53
C ARG A 43 22.58 -8.58 -2.99
N SER A 44 21.59 -8.16 -3.79
CA SER A 44 21.48 -6.81 -4.31
C SER A 44 20.76 -5.88 -3.34
N ALA A 45 21.43 -4.79 -2.93
CA ALA A 45 20.87 -3.76 -2.06
C ALA A 45 19.59 -3.13 -2.63
N SER A 46 19.60 -2.77 -3.92
CA SER A 46 18.43 -2.19 -4.60
C SER A 46 17.31 -3.22 -4.79
N GLY A 47 17.66 -4.47 -5.14
CA GLY A 47 16.69 -5.56 -5.30
C GLY A 47 15.93 -5.87 -4.01
N MET A 48 16.66 -5.95 -2.88
CA MET A 48 16.05 -6.20 -1.56
C MET A 48 15.27 -5.00 -1.03
N SER A 49 15.70 -3.76 -1.34
CA SER A 49 14.96 -2.53 -1.04
C SER A 49 13.61 -2.49 -1.78
N ALA A 50 13.62 -2.77 -3.09
CA ALA A 50 12.40 -2.84 -3.91
C ALA A 50 11.48 -3.99 -3.47
N ALA A 51 12.03 -5.16 -3.14
CA ALA A 51 11.26 -6.28 -2.60
C ALA A 51 10.58 -5.95 -1.26
N THR A 52 11.23 -5.16 -0.41
CA THR A 52 10.66 -4.69 0.87
C THR A 52 9.43 -3.81 0.62
N LEU A 53 9.51 -2.84 -0.29
CA LEU A 53 8.37 -2.02 -0.71
C LEU A 53 7.26 -2.88 -1.34
N LEU A 54 7.61 -3.79 -2.26
CA LEU A 54 6.65 -4.64 -2.96
C LEU A 54 5.82 -5.49 -1.99
N VAL A 55 6.39 -5.97 -0.88
CA VAL A 55 5.65 -6.69 0.16
C VAL A 55 4.55 -5.83 0.80
N PHE A 56 4.76 -4.52 1.01
CA PHE A 56 3.71 -3.62 1.50
C PHE A 56 2.60 -3.42 0.46
N PHE A 57 2.95 -3.18 -0.81
CA PHE A 57 1.95 -3.06 -1.88
C PHE A 57 1.12 -4.34 -2.01
N VAL A 58 1.76 -5.52 -2.02
CA VAL A 58 1.06 -6.82 -2.08
C VAL A 58 0.20 -7.05 -0.84
N ALA A 59 0.65 -6.68 0.37
CA ALA A 59 -0.15 -6.81 1.58
C ALA A 59 -1.44 -5.95 1.54
N VAL A 60 -1.34 -4.69 1.08
CA VAL A 60 -2.51 -3.81 0.91
C VAL A 60 -3.42 -4.34 -0.21
N GLY A 61 -2.86 -4.76 -1.34
CA GLY A 61 -3.61 -5.34 -2.45
C GLY A 61 -4.36 -6.62 -2.08
N LEU A 62 -3.76 -7.49 -1.25
CA LEU A 62 -4.41 -8.69 -0.73
C LEU A 62 -5.52 -8.37 0.28
N ALA A 63 -5.33 -7.39 1.16
CA ALA A 63 -6.38 -6.92 2.06
C ALA A 63 -7.57 -6.32 1.28
N ASP A 64 -7.31 -5.60 0.19
CA ASP A 64 -8.36 -5.08 -0.69
C ASP A 64 -8.95 -6.14 -1.64
N SER A 65 -8.39 -7.36 -1.69
CA SER A 65 -8.90 -8.48 -2.50
C SER A 65 -9.67 -9.51 -1.68
N LEU A 66 -10.08 -9.15 -0.46
CA LEU A 66 -10.91 -9.98 0.42
C LEU A 66 -12.26 -9.29 0.61
N HIS A 67 -13.19 -9.54 -0.31
CA HIS A 67 -14.53 -8.95 -0.28
C HIS A 67 -15.52 -9.80 0.53
N PHE A 68 -16.41 -9.12 1.24
CA PHE A 68 -17.50 -9.72 1.98
C PHE A 68 -18.73 -8.80 2.00
N ARG A 69 -19.89 -9.39 2.25
CA ARG A 69 -21.13 -8.68 2.55
C ARG A 69 -21.43 -8.78 4.04
N THR A 70 -21.96 -7.71 4.61
CA THR A 70 -22.43 -7.66 5.99
C THR A 70 -23.88 -8.12 6.07
N GLU A 71 -24.19 -8.89 7.10
CA GLU A 71 -25.56 -9.27 7.45
C GLU A 71 -26.30 -8.06 8.04
N LEU A 72 -27.47 -7.75 7.49
CA LEU A 72 -28.43 -6.79 8.02
C LEU A 72 -29.40 -7.53 8.92
N SER A 73 -29.54 -7.09 10.16
CA SER A 73 -30.54 -7.63 11.10
C SER A 73 -31.94 -7.29 10.61
N SER A 74 -32.70 -8.30 10.17
CA SER A 74 -34.13 -8.19 9.88
C SER A 74 -34.94 -8.70 11.08
N ASP A 75 -35.99 -7.98 11.49
CA ASP A 75 -36.84 -8.37 12.63
C ASP A 75 -37.60 -9.70 12.38
N ASP A 76 -37.80 -10.10 11.12
CA ASP A 76 -38.47 -11.35 10.73
C ASP A 76 -37.56 -12.60 10.76
N GLY A 77 -36.31 -12.46 11.21
CA GLY A 77 -35.39 -13.61 11.38
C GLY A 77 -34.77 -14.17 10.08
N GLU A 78 -35.09 -13.60 8.91
CA GLU A 78 -34.38 -13.90 7.66
C GLU A 78 -33.01 -13.18 7.59
N THR A 79 -31.98 -13.91 7.17
CA THR A 79 -30.60 -13.39 7.03
C THR A 79 -30.44 -12.57 5.74
N VAL A 80 -30.81 -11.30 5.79
CA VAL A 80 -30.64 -10.36 4.67
C VAL A 80 -29.20 -9.85 4.63
N TYR A 81 -28.60 -9.77 3.45
CA TYR A 81 -27.23 -9.26 3.27
C TYR A 81 -27.22 -7.87 2.63
N SER A 82 -26.23 -7.06 2.96
CA SER A 82 -25.97 -5.77 2.32
C SER A 82 -25.81 -5.92 0.79
N VAL A 83 -26.32 -4.94 0.05
CA VAL A 83 -26.03 -4.80 -1.39
C VAL A 83 -24.60 -4.28 -1.60
N GLU A 84 -24.10 -3.47 -0.67
CA GLU A 84 -22.71 -3.00 -0.66
C GLU A 84 -21.75 -4.17 -0.34
N VAL A 85 -20.69 -4.26 -1.15
CA VAL A 85 -19.62 -5.26 -1.05
C VAL A 85 -18.37 -4.55 -0.52
N LEU A 86 -17.90 -4.96 0.66
CA LEU A 86 -16.80 -4.31 1.37
C LEU A 86 -15.55 -5.19 1.34
N SER A 87 -14.38 -4.59 1.15
CA SER A 87 -13.10 -5.29 1.33
C SER A 87 -12.62 -5.25 2.80
N VAL A 88 -11.66 -6.10 3.17
CA VAL A 88 -11.00 -5.99 4.48
C VAL A 88 -10.25 -4.66 4.63
N LEU A 89 -9.74 -4.08 3.54
CA LEU A 89 -9.20 -2.72 3.55
C LEU A 89 -10.30 -1.69 3.89
N ASP A 90 -11.50 -1.82 3.34
CA ASP A 90 -12.63 -0.91 3.61
C ASP A 90 -13.12 -0.99 5.06
N ALA A 91 -13.03 -2.17 5.67
CA ALA A 91 -13.33 -2.36 7.09
C ALA A 91 -12.29 -1.65 7.98
N LEU A 92 -10.99 -1.81 7.68
CA LEU A 92 -9.90 -1.16 8.41
C LEU A 92 -9.87 0.36 8.21
N ALA A 93 -10.19 0.81 6.99
CA ALA A 93 -10.26 2.22 6.61
C ALA A 93 -11.68 2.82 6.76
N SER A 94 -12.58 2.17 7.48
CA SER A 94 -13.98 2.59 7.64
C SER A 94 -14.15 4.08 8.02
N PRO A 95 -13.35 4.66 8.95
CA PRO A 95 -13.41 6.10 9.23
C PRO A 95 -13.04 6.99 8.03
N LEU A 96 -12.16 6.56 7.14
CA LEU A 96 -11.76 7.32 5.95
C LEU A 96 -12.77 7.18 4.80
N ARG A 97 -13.45 6.04 4.74
CA ARG A 97 -14.52 5.76 3.76
C ARG A 97 -15.82 6.51 4.06
N THR A 98 -16.16 6.67 5.34
CA THR A 98 -17.47 7.18 5.78
C THR A 98 -17.49 8.68 6.11
N ARG A 99 -16.32 9.28 6.31
CA ARG A 99 -16.16 10.73 6.54
C ARG A 99 -16.03 11.48 5.22
N GLU A 100 -17.11 11.48 4.43
CA GLU A 100 -17.17 12.25 3.19
C GLU A 100 -17.50 13.72 3.49
N GLU A 101 -16.71 14.62 2.93
CA GLU A 101 -16.90 16.08 3.04
C GLU A 101 -17.81 16.61 1.93
N LYS A 102 -18.10 17.92 1.91
CA LYS A 102 -18.96 18.50 0.87
C LYS A 102 -18.29 18.61 -0.51
N THR A 103 -16.98 18.89 -0.53
CA THR A 103 -16.19 19.09 -1.76
C THR A 103 -14.68 19.05 -1.43
N TYR A 104 -13.86 19.58 -2.34
CA TYR A 104 -12.40 19.63 -2.24
C TYR A 104 -11.90 20.30 -0.94
N SER A 105 -10.80 19.74 -0.42
CA SER A 105 -9.98 20.32 0.65
C SER A 105 -8.50 20.13 0.33
N ALA A 106 -7.65 21.03 0.84
CA ALA A 106 -6.21 20.88 0.73
C ALA A 106 -5.69 19.80 1.72
N PRO A 107 -4.49 19.22 1.51
CA PRO A 107 -3.87 18.29 2.46
C PRO A 107 -3.84 18.85 3.88
N LEU A 108 -4.35 18.07 4.85
CA LEU A 108 -4.45 18.44 6.27
C LEU A 108 -5.27 19.71 6.56
N ALA A 109 -6.13 20.17 5.64
CA ALA A 109 -6.93 21.36 5.85
C ALA A 109 -7.98 21.21 6.98
N THR A 110 -8.44 22.37 7.46
CA THR A 110 -9.55 22.54 8.43
C THR A 110 -10.79 23.20 7.81
N HIS A 111 -10.66 23.70 6.57
CA HIS A 111 -11.69 24.40 5.81
C HIS A 111 -11.76 23.87 4.38
N LEU A 112 -12.95 23.98 3.77
CA LEU A 112 -13.18 23.62 2.37
C LEU A 112 -12.47 24.60 1.42
N PHE A 113 -12.05 24.11 0.25
CA PHE A 113 -11.30 24.91 -0.74
C PHE A 113 -12.18 25.93 -1.50
N THR A 114 -13.51 25.83 -1.38
CA THR A 114 -14.46 26.69 -2.09
C THR A 114 -15.15 27.63 -1.13
N LYS A 115 -15.20 28.94 -1.44
CA LYS A 115 -15.94 29.92 -0.64
C LYS A 115 -17.44 29.82 -0.83
N GLU A 116 -18.17 29.65 0.27
CA GLU A 116 -19.63 29.59 0.31
C GLU A 116 -20.20 30.76 1.11
N THR A 117 -21.49 31.04 0.92
CA THR A 117 -22.21 32.03 1.73
C THR A 117 -22.68 31.37 3.02
N ILE A 118 -22.07 31.76 4.14
CA ILE A 118 -22.39 31.25 5.47
C ILE A 118 -23.32 32.27 6.15
N GLU A 119 -24.49 31.81 6.60
CA GLU A 119 -25.40 32.60 7.43
C GLU A 119 -24.98 32.52 8.90
N LEU A 120 -24.49 33.64 9.45
CA LEU A 120 -24.20 33.72 10.88
C LEU A 120 -25.47 34.00 11.68
N SER A 121 -25.50 33.46 12.91
CA SER A 121 -26.52 33.72 13.93
C SER A 121 -26.75 35.22 14.13
N GLY A 122 -27.82 35.75 13.52
CA GLY A 122 -28.07 37.20 13.40
C GLY A 122 -28.34 37.71 11.98
N GLY A 123 -28.43 36.82 10.97
CA GLY A 123 -28.86 37.18 9.61
C GLY A 123 -27.80 37.88 8.76
N LYS A 124 -26.53 37.87 9.21
CA LYS A 124 -25.40 38.34 8.40
C LYS A 124 -24.87 37.21 7.55
N THR A 125 -24.92 37.38 6.23
CA THR A 125 -24.26 36.51 5.27
C THR A 125 -22.81 36.95 5.08
N ILE A 126 -21.85 36.05 5.32
CA ILE A 126 -20.44 36.25 4.94
C ILE A 126 -20.08 35.22 3.88
N ARG A 127 -19.23 35.60 2.91
CA ARG A 127 -18.74 34.66 1.89
C ARG A 127 -17.32 34.25 2.20
N ASP A 128 -17.16 33.10 2.84
CA ASP A 128 -15.87 32.61 3.27
C ASP A 128 -15.72 31.09 3.09
N PHE A 129 -14.56 30.54 3.46
CA PHE A 129 -14.31 29.10 3.41
C PHE A 129 -15.00 28.40 4.59
N PRO A 130 -16.06 27.58 4.38
CA PRO A 130 -16.70 26.87 5.49
C PRO A 130 -15.77 25.82 6.08
N ARG A 131 -15.90 25.61 7.40
CA ARG A 131 -15.16 24.59 8.15
C ARG A 131 -15.54 23.18 7.66
N LEU A 132 -14.57 22.28 7.63
CA LEU A 132 -14.77 20.85 7.33
C LEU A 132 -15.55 20.16 8.46
N LEU A 133 -16.36 19.15 8.11
CA LEU A 133 -17.20 18.41 9.07
C LEU A 133 -16.38 17.43 9.90
N TYR A 134 -15.31 16.89 9.32
CA TYR A 134 -14.43 15.89 9.93
C TYR A 134 -12.97 16.35 9.96
N GLY A 135 -12.51 17.03 8.91
CA GLY A 135 -11.14 17.57 8.84
C GLY A 135 -10.85 18.62 9.91
N GLY A 136 -10.08 18.27 10.94
CA GLY A 136 -9.77 19.16 12.06
C GLY A 136 -10.99 19.53 12.91
N ALA A 137 -12.05 18.71 12.90
CA ALA A 137 -13.29 18.96 13.66
C ALA A 137 -13.10 19.01 15.18
N HIS A 138 -11.99 18.47 15.70
CA HIS A 138 -11.64 18.45 17.13
C HIS A 138 -10.94 19.71 17.64
N LEU A 139 -10.60 20.67 16.78
CA LEU A 139 -9.97 21.94 17.18
C LEU A 139 -11.03 22.95 17.65
N GLU A 140 -10.77 23.70 18.71
CA GLU A 140 -11.64 24.83 19.08
C GLU A 140 -11.21 26.10 18.32
N ASP A 141 -9.90 26.30 18.14
CA ASP A 141 -9.31 27.39 17.36
C ASP A 141 -8.37 26.84 16.26
N PRO A 142 -8.88 26.60 15.04
CA PRO A 142 -8.09 26.10 13.93
C PRO A 142 -6.91 26.98 13.49
N GLU A 143 -6.90 28.28 13.78
CA GLU A 143 -5.82 29.17 13.34
C GLU A 143 -4.54 28.96 14.18
N ASN A 144 -4.72 28.73 15.48
CA ASN A 144 -3.61 28.59 16.43
C ASN A 144 -3.27 27.12 16.77
N GLU A 145 -4.26 26.23 16.81
CA GLU A 145 -4.07 24.85 17.30
C GLU A 145 -3.60 23.85 16.23
N TRP A 146 -3.83 24.16 14.94
CA TRP A 146 -3.56 23.25 13.82
C TRP A 146 -2.10 22.78 13.75
N GLY A 147 -1.14 23.71 13.75
CA GLY A 147 0.28 23.40 13.64
C GLY A 147 0.80 22.49 14.78
N PRO A 148 0.55 22.86 16.06
CA PRO A 148 0.87 22.03 17.21
C PRO A 148 0.22 20.64 17.19
N ASP A 149 -1.06 20.52 16.83
CA ASP A 149 -1.77 19.23 16.78
C ASP A 149 -1.26 18.32 15.65
N VAL A 150 -1.07 18.87 14.44
CA VAL A 150 -0.45 18.14 13.32
C VAL A 150 0.95 17.64 13.70
N MET A 151 1.79 18.51 14.29
CA MET A 151 3.13 18.11 14.76
C MET A 151 3.06 17.01 15.82
N ARG A 152 2.17 17.14 16.82
CA ARG A 152 2.01 16.15 17.89
C ARG A 152 1.55 14.79 17.35
N ARG A 153 0.58 14.77 16.44
CA ARG A 153 0.08 13.53 15.80
C ARG A 153 1.13 12.90 14.90
N ALA A 154 1.81 13.69 14.07
CA ALA A 154 2.91 13.19 13.24
C ALA A 154 4.01 12.56 14.10
N LEU A 155 4.47 13.24 15.16
CA LEU A 155 5.49 12.70 16.08
C LEU A 155 5.02 11.46 16.84
N ALA A 156 3.77 11.43 17.32
CA ALA A 156 3.18 10.25 17.96
C ALA A 156 3.16 9.05 16.99
N GLY A 157 2.66 9.26 15.78
CA GLY A 157 2.63 8.25 14.71
C GLY A 157 4.02 7.75 14.33
N MET A 158 4.98 8.65 14.13
CA MET A 158 6.39 8.30 13.90
C MET A 158 6.99 7.51 15.08
N SER A 159 6.68 7.88 16.33
CA SER A 159 7.18 7.14 17.50
C SER A 159 6.64 5.71 17.55
N ALA A 160 5.37 5.50 17.20
CA ALA A 160 4.76 4.17 17.10
C ALA A 160 5.36 3.34 15.96
N GLY A 161 5.56 3.95 14.78
CA GLY A 161 6.24 3.32 13.64
C GLY A 161 7.70 2.94 13.96
N GLY A 162 8.42 3.82 14.67
CA GLY A 162 9.78 3.58 15.15
C GLY A 162 9.86 2.48 16.20
N ALA A 163 8.89 2.39 17.11
CA ALA A 163 8.78 1.31 18.10
C ALA A 163 8.50 -0.05 17.43
N ALA A 164 7.59 -0.08 16.44
CA ALA A 164 7.30 -1.27 15.65
C ALA A 164 8.54 -1.73 14.84
N TRP A 165 9.25 -0.77 14.24
CA TRP A 165 10.52 -1.03 13.56
C TRP A 165 11.58 -1.60 14.51
N LEU A 166 11.77 -0.99 15.69
CA LEU A 166 12.73 -1.46 16.69
C LEU A 166 12.40 -2.89 17.16
N ALA A 167 11.12 -3.18 17.41
CA ALA A 167 10.66 -4.52 17.75
C ALA A 167 10.97 -5.54 16.64
N PHE A 168 10.76 -5.16 15.37
CA PHE A 168 11.11 -6.00 14.22
C PHE A 168 12.62 -6.22 14.10
N VAL A 169 13.45 -5.18 14.28
CA VAL A 169 14.93 -5.28 14.30
C VAL A 169 15.39 -6.26 15.38
N LEU A 170 14.85 -6.14 16.60
CA LEU A 170 15.18 -7.03 17.72
C LEU A 170 14.74 -8.47 17.45
N LEU A 171 13.54 -8.68 16.91
CA LEU A 171 13.03 -10.00 16.53
C LEU A 171 13.91 -10.64 15.44
N LEU A 172 14.22 -9.91 14.37
CA LEU A 172 15.07 -10.37 13.27
C LEU A 172 16.48 -10.73 13.77
N CYS A 173 17.10 -9.86 14.57
CA CYS A 173 18.41 -10.13 15.17
C CYS A 173 18.37 -11.36 16.07
N GLY A 174 17.31 -11.54 16.87
CA GLY A 174 17.13 -12.71 17.74
C GLY A 174 16.96 -14.02 16.96
N LEU A 175 16.16 -14.01 15.88
CA LEU A 175 15.97 -15.17 15.00
C LEU A 175 17.24 -15.54 14.25
N LEU A 176 17.97 -14.56 13.70
CA LEU A 176 19.24 -14.78 13.01
C LEU A 176 20.33 -15.27 13.98
N ALA A 177 20.43 -14.70 15.17
CA ALA A 177 21.36 -15.12 16.21
C ALA A 177 21.11 -16.58 16.65
N ARG A 178 19.84 -16.95 16.91
CA ARG A 178 19.44 -18.34 17.21
C ARG A 178 19.81 -19.31 16.08
N ARG A 179 19.55 -18.91 14.82
CA ARG A 179 19.85 -19.74 13.64
C ARG A 179 21.35 -19.92 13.40
N ALA A 180 22.16 -18.89 13.67
CA ALA A 180 23.62 -18.93 13.52
C ALA A 180 24.35 -19.44 14.78
N ARG A 181 23.64 -19.66 15.90
CA ARG A 181 24.21 -19.95 17.24
C ARG A 181 25.22 -18.90 17.71
N THR A 182 25.03 -17.64 17.32
CA THR A 182 25.89 -16.50 17.69
C THR A 182 25.21 -15.59 18.71
N SER A 183 25.95 -14.67 19.32
CA SER A 183 25.37 -13.68 20.23
C SER A 183 24.57 -12.62 19.45
N MET A 184 23.46 -12.15 20.04
CA MET A 184 22.58 -11.16 19.41
C MET A 184 23.31 -9.85 19.11
N ARG A 185 24.23 -9.42 19.98
CA ARG A 185 25.09 -8.24 19.76
C ARG A 185 26.02 -8.42 18.55
N ALA A 186 26.65 -9.59 18.40
CA ALA A 186 27.49 -9.87 17.24
C ALA A 186 26.69 -9.89 15.93
N THR A 187 25.49 -10.47 15.95
CA THR A 187 24.58 -10.52 14.79
C THR A 187 24.14 -9.12 14.37
N CYS A 188 23.70 -8.29 15.34
CA CYS A 188 23.33 -6.89 15.08
C CYS A 188 24.52 -6.09 14.53
N ALA A 189 25.71 -6.23 15.13
CA ALA A 189 26.93 -5.57 14.64
C ALA A 189 27.41 -6.08 13.26
N ALA A 190 27.08 -7.31 12.87
CA ALA A 190 27.36 -7.83 11.53
C ALA A 190 26.40 -7.24 10.48
N ILE A 191 25.11 -7.08 10.82
CA ILE A 191 24.11 -6.42 9.97
C ILE A 191 24.51 -4.96 9.71
N TRP A 192 24.76 -4.17 10.76
CA TRP A 192 25.12 -2.76 10.60
C TRP A 192 26.44 -2.52 9.85
N ARG A 193 27.40 -3.46 9.96
CA ARG A 193 28.66 -3.46 9.20
C ARG A 193 28.55 -4.05 7.79
N GLY A 194 27.37 -4.50 7.35
CA GLY A 194 27.15 -5.06 6.02
C GLY A 194 27.88 -6.39 5.76
N GLN A 195 28.17 -7.16 6.82
CA GLN A 195 28.93 -8.41 6.75
C GLN A 195 28.05 -9.66 6.49
N THR A 196 26.76 -9.45 6.20
CA THR A 196 25.78 -10.51 5.94
C THR A 196 25.58 -10.73 4.45
N GLU A 197 25.33 -11.99 4.02
CA GLU A 197 25.09 -12.28 2.59
C GLU A 197 23.89 -11.52 2.01
N VAL A 198 22.86 -11.28 2.82
CA VAL A 198 21.71 -10.45 2.44
C VAL A 198 21.96 -9.03 2.98
N PRO A 199 21.70 -7.96 2.20
CA PRO A 199 21.81 -6.56 2.61
C PRO A 199 20.69 -6.18 3.60
N TRP A 200 20.76 -6.73 4.80
CA TRP A 200 19.74 -6.53 5.85
C TRP A 200 19.70 -5.09 6.35
N ARG A 201 20.81 -4.35 6.32
CA ARG A 201 20.85 -2.94 6.72
C ARG A 201 19.96 -2.09 5.80
N GLU A 202 19.98 -2.37 4.52
CA GLU A 202 19.23 -1.68 3.47
C GLU A 202 17.73 -2.05 3.54
N VAL A 203 17.41 -3.33 3.79
CA VAL A 203 16.05 -3.79 4.12
C VAL A 203 15.52 -3.10 5.38
N LEU A 204 16.32 -3.03 6.45
CA LEU A 204 15.90 -2.39 7.69
C LEU A 204 15.78 -0.87 7.55
N ALA A 205 16.65 -0.22 6.77
CA ALA A 205 16.56 1.22 6.50
C ALA A 205 15.32 1.58 5.68
N THR A 206 15.03 0.83 4.61
CA THR A 206 13.79 1.01 3.83
C THR A 206 12.56 0.72 4.67
N LEU A 207 12.56 -0.35 5.47
CA LEU A 207 11.49 -0.65 6.41
C LEU A 207 11.29 0.45 7.46
N ALA A 208 12.38 1.10 7.95
CA ALA A 208 12.28 2.23 8.87
C ALA A 208 11.53 3.40 8.22
N ILE A 209 11.94 3.81 7.02
CA ILE A 209 11.31 4.92 6.29
C ILE A 209 9.82 4.63 6.07
N VAL A 210 9.48 3.41 5.63
CA VAL A 210 8.10 2.99 5.39
C VAL A 210 7.27 2.98 6.67
N LEU A 211 7.75 2.38 7.76
CA LEU A 211 6.99 2.30 9.02
C LEU A 211 6.85 3.66 9.71
N LEU A 212 7.86 4.54 9.62
CA LEU A 212 7.76 5.92 10.12
C LEU A 212 6.72 6.73 9.33
N ALA A 213 6.74 6.63 7.99
CA ALA A 213 5.79 7.31 7.13
C ALA A 213 4.35 6.80 7.34
N ILE A 214 4.16 5.47 7.35
CA ILE A 214 2.85 4.85 7.63
C ILE A 214 2.35 5.25 9.02
N GLY A 215 3.21 5.22 10.04
CA GLY A 215 2.86 5.62 11.40
C GLY A 215 2.38 7.08 11.47
N ALA A 216 3.12 8.01 10.85
CA ALA A 216 2.74 9.42 10.76
C ALA A 216 1.38 9.60 10.07
N VAL A 217 1.21 8.99 8.89
CA VAL A 217 -0.01 9.09 8.08
C VAL A 217 -1.22 8.52 8.82
N LEU A 218 -1.12 7.34 9.43
CA LEU A 218 -2.22 6.73 10.19
C LEU A 218 -2.62 7.54 11.43
N SER A 219 -1.67 8.22 12.08
CA SER A 219 -1.98 9.08 13.24
C SER A 219 -2.64 10.40 12.83
N LEU A 220 -2.27 10.96 11.66
CA LEU A 220 -2.90 12.15 11.09
C LEU A 220 -4.31 11.83 10.54
N SER A 221 -4.46 10.69 9.85
CA SER A 221 -5.72 10.27 9.22
C SER A 221 -6.86 10.03 10.23
N GLY A 222 -6.55 9.91 11.53
CA GLY A 222 -7.57 9.85 12.58
C GLY A 222 -8.37 11.14 12.77
N GLY A 223 -7.82 12.31 12.38
CA GLY A 223 -8.45 13.63 12.57
C GLY A 223 -8.34 14.61 11.39
N TYR A 224 -7.66 14.24 10.30
CA TYR A 224 -7.52 15.06 9.09
C TYR A 224 -7.52 14.20 7.83
N HIS A 225 -7.96 14.78 6.71
CA HIS A 225 -7.75 14.20 5.39
C HIS A 225 -6.29 14.44 4.95
N VAL A 226 -5.46 13.40 5.04
CA VAL A 226 -3.99 13.54 4.91
C VAL A 226 -3.57 14.09 3.55
N PHE A 227 -4.25 13.66 2.49
CA PHE A 227 -4.05 14.17 1.12
C PHE A 227 -5.20 15.09 0.64
N GLY A 228 -6.06 15.53 1.56
CA GLY A 228 -7.27 16.29 1.25
C GLY A 228 -8.40 15.41 0.71
N THR A 229 -9.43 16.07 0.19
CA THR A 229 -10.65 15.45 -0.37
C THR A 229 -10.85 15.80 -1.83
N ASP A 230 -11.54 14.93 -2.56
CA ASP A 230 -11.86 15.09 -3.97
C ASP A 230 -13.11 15.98 -4.21
N LYS A 231 -13.58 16.08 -5.46
CA LYS A 231 -14.77 16.88 -5.83
C LYS A 231 -16.06 16.44 -5.15
N VAL A 232 -16.18 15.16 -4.81
CA VAL A 232 -17.34 14.54 -4.13
C VAL A 232 -17.11 14.50 -2.61
N GLY A 233 -15.95 14.93 -2.14
CA GLY A 233 -15.59 14.95 -0.72
C GLY A 233 -14.95 13.66 -0.21
N GLN A 234 -14.57 12.73 -1.08
CA GLN A 234 -13.94 11.46 -0.69
C GLN A 234 -12.47 11.67 -0.30
N ASP A 235 -12.00 10.95 0.72
CA ASP A 235 -10.62 11.03 1.19
C ASP A 235 -9.64 10.50 0.12
N VAL A 236 -8.71 11.37 -0.31
CA VAL A 236 -7.75 11.08 -1.39
C VAL A 236 -6.71 10.04 -0.96
N PHE A 237 -6.41 9.90 0.33
CA PHE A 237 -5.50 8.87 0.84
C PHE A 237 -6.17 7.48 0.82
N TYR A 238 -7.46 7.38 1.18
CA TYR A 238 -8.24 6.15 0.99
C TYR A 238 -8.31 5.75 -0.50
N LEU A 239 -8.61 6.69 -1.40
CA LEU A 239 -8.60 6.43 -2.84
C LEU A 239 -7.23 5.97 -3.34
N ALA A 240 -6.13 6.56 -2.84
CA ALA A 240 -4.77 6.14 -3.16
C ALA A 240 -4.49 4.70 -2.69
N LEU A 241 -4.94 4.30 -1.49
CA LEU A 241 -4.82 2.92 -1.01
C LEU A 241 -5.62 1.94 -1.87
N LYS A 242 -6.86 2.26 -2.26
CA LYS A 242 -7.67 1.42 -3.16
C LYS A 242 -7.02 1.27 -4.55
N SER A 243 -6.34 2.32 -5.05
CA SER A 243 -5.65 2.28 -6.35
C SER A 243 -4.51 1.26 -6.43
N ILE A 244 -3.92 0.85 -5.28
CA ILE A 244 -2.82 -0.13 -5.22
C ILE A 244 -3.21 -1.45 -5.85
N ARG A 245 -4.42 -1.97 -5.55
CA ARG A 245 -4.92 -3.23 -6.11
C ARG A 245 -5.04 -3.15 -7.63
N THR A 246 -5.62 -2.07 -8.16
CA THR A 246 -5.74 -1.82 -9.60
C THR A 246 -4.37 -1.74 -10.28
N GLY A 247 -3.41 -1.03 -9.67
CA GLY A 247 -2.03 -0.94 -10.17
C GLY A 247 -1.32 -2.30 -10.21
N LEU A 248 -1.49 -3.13 -9.17
CA LEU A 248 -0.96 -4.49 -9.13
C LEU A 248 -1.56 -5.37 -10.23
N VAL A 249 -2.89 -5.34 -10.43
CA VAL A 249 -3.56 -6.11 -11.50
C VAL A 249 -3.04 -5.69 -12.88
N ILE A 250 -3.03 -4.39 -13.19
CA ILE A 250 -2.59 -3.89 -14.49
C ILE A 250 -1.11 -4.25 -14.74
N GLY A 251 -0.22 -3.94 -13.79
CA GLY A 251 1.22 -4.19 -13.96
C GLY A 251 1.56 -5.67 -14.11
N THR A 252 0.93 -6.54 -13.33
CA THR A 252 1.18 -7.99 -13.39
C THR A 252 0.54 -8.65 -14.59
N LEU A 253 -0.71 -8.31 -14.95
CA LEU A 253 -1.40 -8.87 -16.10
C LEU A 253 -0.74 -8.46 -17.42
N THR A 254 -0.39 -7.19 -17.58
CA THR A 254 0.34 -6.71 -18.77
C THR A 254 1.69 -7.42 -18.90
N THR A 255 2.43 -7.58 -17.81
CA THR A 255 3.71 -8.31 -17.84
C THR A 255 3.51 -9.79 -18.19
N LEU A 256 2.50 -10.45 -17.60
CA LEU A 256 2.20 -11.87 -17.84
C LEU A 256 1.77 -12.13 -19.29
N VAL A 257 1.01 -11.23 -19.90
CA VAL A 257 0.57 -11.32 -21.29
C VAL A 257 1.69 -10.97 -22.26
N MET A 258 2.45 -9.91 -22.01
CA MET A 258 3.50 -9.44 -22.94
C MET A 258 4.77 -10.28 -22.92
N LEU A 259 5.14 -10.88 -21.78
CA LEU A 259 6.39 -11.64 -21.65
C LEU A 259 6.46 -12.84 -22.62
N PRO A 260 5.40 -13.67 -22.81
CA PRO A 260 5.38 -14.71 -23.85
C PRO A 260 5.60 -14.18 -25.27
N PHE A 261 4.95 -13.06 -25.66
CA PHE A 261 5.15 -12.48 -26.99
C PHE A 261 6.57 -11.91 -27.16
N ALA A 262 7.09 -11.20 -26.16
CA ALA A 262 8.45 -10.67 -26.18
C ALA A 262 9.51 -11.79 -26.28
N LEU A 263 9.33 -12.89 -25.53
CA LEU A 263 10.20 -14.06 -25.62
C LEU A 263 10.08 -14.77 -26.98
N LEU A 264 8.86 -14.94 -27.51
CA LEU A 264 8.62 -15.59 -28.80
C LEU A 264 9.25 -14.78 -29.95
N LEU A 265 9.03 -13.47 -30.00
CA LEU A 265 9.63 -12.59 -31.00
C LEU A 265 11.16 -12.55 -30.85
N GLY A 266 11.69 -12.38 -29.63
CA GLY A 266 13.13 -12.36 -29.38
C GLY A 266 13.85 -13.66 -29.75
N VAL A 267 13.22 -14.82 -29.52
CA VAL A 267 13.75 -16.13 -29.93
C VAL A 267 13.68 -16.29 -31.45
N MET A 268 12.60 -15.86 -32.12
CA MET A 268 12.51 -15.93 -33.59
C MET A 268 13.56 -15.04 -34.27
N ALA A 269 13.73 -13.80 -33.81
CA ALA A 269 14.78 -12.89 -34.28
C ALA A 269 16.17 -13.54 -34.17
N GLY A 270 16.52 -14.02 -32.97
CA GLY A 270 17.84 -14.64 -32.71
C GLY A 270 18.08 -15.96 -33.43
N TYR A 271 17.04 -16.76 -33.71
CA TYR A 271 17.15 -18.06 -34.36
C TYR A 271 17.17 -17.95 -35.90
N PHE A 272 16.20 -17.26 -36.49
CA PHE A 272 16.05 -17.19 -37.95
C PHE A 272 16.99 -16.17 -38.59
N LYS A 273 17.20 -15.02 -37.94
CA LYS A 273 18.03 -13.89 -38.42
C LYS A 273 17.58 -13.34 -39.79
N GLY A 274 18.29 -12.33 -40.29
CA GLY A 274 17.96 -11.67 -41.57
C GLY A 274 16.56 -11.06 -41.55
N TRP A 275 15.77 -11.27 -42.62
CA TRP A 275 14.44 -10.65 -42.79
C TRP A 275 13.50 -10.79 -41.57
N VAL A 276 13.53 -11.91 -40.84
CA VAL A 276 12.68 -12.08 -39.64
C VAL A 276 13.10 -11.15 -38.51
N ASP A 277 14.41 -10.95 -38.35
CA ASP A 277 15.00 -10.00 -37.41
C ASP A 277 14.69 -8.56 -37.85
N ASP A 278 14.92 -8.23 -39.13
CA ASP A 278 14.61 -6.92 -39.73
C ASP A 278 13.12 -6.54 -39.56
N LEU A 279 12.20 -7.50 -39.77
CA LEU A 279 10.75 -7.28 -39.61
C LEU A 279 10.38 -7.01 -38.15
N ILE A 280 10.92 -7.78 -37.21
CA ILE A 280 10.69 -7.59 -35.78
C ILE A 280 11.28 -6.26 -35.32
N GLN A 281 12.48 -5.91 -35.80
CA GLN A 281 13.13 -4.63 -35.52
C GLN A 281 12.31 -3.47 -36.05
N TYR A 282 11.89 -3.50 -37.31
CA TYR A 282 11.01 -2.48 -37.90
C TYR A 282 9.73 -2.30 -37.09
N LEU A 283 9.11 -3.40 -36.67
CA LEU A 283 7.84 -3.40 -35.95
C LEU A 283 7.97 -2.74 -34.57
N TYR A 284 9.04 -3.03 -33.80
CA TYR A 284 9.23 -2.36 -32.49
C TYR A 284 9.80 -0.93 -32.62
N THR A 285 10.56 -0.61 -33.67
CA THR A 285 11.14 0.74 -33.87
C THR A 285 10.16 1.74 -34.49
N THR A 286 9.10 1.27 -35.17
CA THR A 286 8.13 2.13 -35.88
C THR A 286 6.78 2.24 -35.14
N LEU A 287 6.46 1.30 -34.25
CA LEU A 287 5.22 1.32 -33.43
C LEU A 287 5.46 1.75 -31.96
N SER A 288 6.71 1.98 -31.54
CA SER A 288 7.08 2.51 -30.22
C SER A 288 7.34 4.02 -30.24
#